data_AF-A0A1J4N8V8-F1
#
_entry.id   AF-A0A1J4N8V8-F1
#
_cell.length_a   1.000
_cell.length_b   1.000
_cell.length_c   1.000
_cell.angle_alpha   90.00
_cell.angle_beta   90.00
_cell.angle_gamma   90.00
#
_symmetry.space_group_name_H-M   'P 1'
#
loop_
_entity.id
_entity.type
_entity.pdbx_description
1 polymer ?
#
loop_
_entity_poly.entity_id
_entity_poly.type
_entity_poly.pdbx_seq_one_letter_code
_entity_poly.pdbx_strand_id
1 'polypeptide(L)'
;MGKPGGALRRTLVTGAVLLLVGLGVQVIPKLASPAHAGSITLCSGFSDCRSKGYSTGGYESAWGSMYWRMYAGRNCTNYVAYRLIQTGLPNSRPWSGEGNATNWGVALSNLTNRTPTVGSVAWWHSSHPSASRFGHVAIVERVDSDSITISESNYGSDISWRRIGKGSVNYPTGFIHFNDKRLSVTERPTVEGTAQVGKAVTVNTGSWSPNPNKIRYQWIVDKKPIPGATNKTFRIPGNLAGKQIAAVLTGTRRDYSQAKTMSEILPPIKQGTFKVLKQPTISGTQKVGATISVGGADYEPSAKIGEVRWYADKTLITRTKSRFLKVPASASGKRIGAVVVGVQEGYRSKGSYAFADTLVGGGKAPEQPAEPPPGGTLAQTAAGFVKGGTRLGGLMQVDPGSFSEDVDLSYQWTREDTPISGATTEKYHPTEADVGHRLSVTVVARSGSGETLTKTYGPSGRVRVKPNVQVTATGGDGQAEVAVKVTAPGYLPTGTVKITTNGGRTVTKTLSGGAAGVTFVKLPEGEYAVTAAYGGDEVAYWASGGDFTTVR
;
A
#
# COMPACT_ATOMS: atom_id res chain seq x y z
N MET A 1 -52.09 -0.57 41.23
CA MET A 1 -53.27 0.02 41.90
C MET A 1 -53.80 1.17 41.04
N GLY A 2 -55.07 1.09 40.63
CA GLY A 2 -56.00 2.18 40.32
C GLY A 2 -55.60 3.33 39.38
N LYS A 3 -56.09 3.28 38.12
CA LYS A 3 -56.79 4.41 37.45
C LYS A 3 -57.99 4.86 38.32
N PRO A 4 -58.69 6.01 38.14
CA PRO A 4 -59.06 6.71 36.88
C PRO A 4 -59.13 8.26 37.05
N GLY A 5 -59.66 9.15 36.20
CA GLY A 5 -60.49 9.09 35.00
C GLY A 5 -61.05 10.48 34.63
N GLY A 6 -61.65 10.57 33.43
CA GLY A 6 -62.69 11.54 33.02
C GLY A 6 -62.22 12.96 32.68
N ALA A 7 -62.80 13.69 31.72
CA ALA A 7 -64.05 13.47 31.01
C ALA A 7 -64.08 14.18 29.64
N LEU A 8 -64.95 13.67 28.76
CA LEU A 8 -65.38 14.25 27.49
C LEU A 8 -66.08 15.60 27.69
N ARG A 9 -66.06 16.45 26.65
CA ARG A 9 -67.32 16.97 26.06
C ARG A 9 -67.13 17.49 24.63
N ARG A 10 -68.00 16.98 23.75
CA ARG A 10 -68.28 17.44 22.38
C ARG A 10 -69.16 18.69 22.41
N THR A 11 -69.05 19.56 21.41
CA THR A 11 -70.18 20.37 20.93
C THR A 11 -70.07 20.58 19.42
N LEU A 12 -71.22 20.44 18.74
CA LEU A 12 -71.44 20.39 17.30
C LEU A 12 -71.79 21.79 16.72
N VAL A 13 -71.47 21.96 15.42
CA VAL A 13 -72.28 22.58 14.33
C VAL A 13 -72.42 24.12 14.40
N THR A 14 -72.15 24.88 13.35
CA THR A 14 -73.05 25.07 12.18
C THR A 14 -72.30 25.75 11.03
N GLY A 15 -72.55 25.34 9.79
CA GLY A 15 -72.01 25.96 8.58
C GLY A 15 -72.93 27.05 8.01
N ALA A 16 -72.36 27.90 7.16
CA ALA A 16 -73.06 28.57 6.07
C ALA A 16 -72.05 28.90 4.95
N VAL A 17 -72.45 28.51 3.75
CA VAL A 17 -71.74 28.60 2.47
C VAL A 17 -71.98 29.97 1.85
N LEU A 18 -70.95 30.57 1.25
CA LEU A 18 -71.10 31.66 0.28
C LEU A 18 -70.24 31.34 -0.95
N LEU A 19 -70.95 31.06 -2.05
CA LEU A 19 -70.44 30.84 -3.40
C LEU A 19 -70.17 32.21 -4.05
N LEU A 20 -68.97 32.41 -4.59
CA LEU A 20 -68.71 33.40 -5.63
C LEU A 20 -67.87 32.75 -6.73
N VAL A 21 -68.48 32.66 -7.92
CA VAL A 21 -67.90 32.16 -9.16
C VAL A 21 -67.15 33.31 -9.85
N GLY A 22 -65.88 33.10 -10.20
CA GLY A 22 -65.09 34.07 -10.95
C GLY A 22 -63.92 33.41 -11.69
N LEU A 23 -64.15 33.14 -12.99
CA LEU A 23 -63.23 32.77 -14.06
C LEU A 23 -61.93 32.02 -13.71
N GLY A 24 -61.93 30.72 -13.99
CA GLY A 24 -60.72 29.91 -14.08
C GLY A 24 -59.88 30.29 -15.31
N VAL A 25 -58.68 30.80 -15.05
CA VAL A 25 -57.51 30.46 -15.87
C VAL A 25 -56.82 29.32 -15.14
N GLN A 26 -57.12 28.07 -15.53
CA GLN A 26 -56.26 26.96 -15.14
C GLN A 26 -54.92 27.18 -15.84
N VAL A 27 -53.97 27.79 -15.13
CA VAL A 27 -52.56 27.55 -15.40
C VAL A 27 -52.34 26.10 -15.01
N ILE A 28 -52.54 25.18 -15.96
CA ILE A 28 -51.96 23.84 -15.84
C ILE A 28 -50.47 24.10 -15.67
N PRO A 29 -49.85 23.79 -14.52
CA PRO A 29 -48.40 23.80 -14.47
C PRO A 29 -47.97 22.80 -15.53
N LYS A 30 -47.34 23.28 -16.60
CA LYS A 30 -46.60 22.40 -17.49
C LYS A 30 -45.69 21.61 -16.56
N LEU A 31 -45.98 20.33 -16.35
CA LEU A 31 -44.99 19.39 -15.87
C LEU A 31 -43.78 19.65 -16.76
N ALA A 32 -42.69 20.13 -16.14
CA ALA A 32 -41.44 20.28 -16.83
C ALA A 32 -41.17 18.95 -17.51
N SER A 33 -41.07 18.96 -18.85
CA SER A 33 -40.68 17.79 -19.60
C SER A 33 -39.40 17.24 -18.97
N PRO A 34 -39.25 15.91 -18.83
CA PRO A 34 -38.01 15.35 -18.31
C PRO A 34 -36.86 15.95 -19.13
N ALA A 35 -35.84 16.47 -18.43
CA ALA A 35 -34.64 17.03 -19.04
C ALA A 35 -34.21 16.09 -20.18
N HIS A 36 -34.24 16.59 -21.42
CA HIS A 36 -34.08 15.76 -22.60
C HIS A 36 -32.82 14.90 -22.44
N ALA A 37 -32.99 13.59 -22.55
CA ALA A 37 -31.91 12.62 -22.64
C ALA A 37 -31.13 12.89 -23.95
N GLY A 38 -30.28 13.92 -23.92
CA GLY A 38 -29.52 14.39 -25.08
C GLY A 38 -28.23 13.62 -25.29
N SER A 39 -27.58 13.89 -26.43
CA SER A 39 -26.17 13.59 -26.64
C SER A 39 -25.38 14.89 -26.58
N ILE A 40 -24.33 14.94 -25.76
CA ILE A 40 -23.50 16.12 -25.54
C ILE A 40 -22.07 15.79 -25.95
N THR A 41 -21.49 16.57 -26.86
CA THR A 41 -20.06 16.49 -27.18
C THR A 41 -19.26 17.16 -26.09
N LEU A 42 -18.37 16.39 -25.47
CA LEU A 42 -17.49 16.83 -24.38
C LEU A 42 -16.20 17.44 -24.92
N CYS A 43 -15.67 16.86 -26.00
CA CYS A 43 -14.53 17.39 -26.74
C CYS A 43 -14.51 16.87 -28.18
N SER A 44 -13.82 17.60 -29.07
CA SER A 44 -13.63 17.21 -30.47
C SER A 44 -12.25 17.64 -30.99
N GLY A 45 -11.52 16.72 -31.60
CA GLY A 45 -10.14 16.94 -32.02
C GLY A 45 -9.13 16.55 -30.95
N PHE A 46 -7.94 16.14 -31.39
CA PHE A 46 -6.88 15.70 -30.47
C PHE A 46 -6.48 16.81 -29.47
N SER A 47 -6.40 18.07 -29.94
CA SER A 47 -6.00 19.21 -29.12
C SER A 47 -7.03 19.54 -28.04
N ASP A 48 -8.30 19.71 -28.42
CA ASP A 48 -9.39 20.06 -27.50
C ASP A 48 -9.62 18.98 -26.44
N CYS A 49 -9.60 17.71 -26.86
CA CYS A 49 -9.76 16.59 -25.94
C CYS A 49 -8.62 16.56 -24.91
N ARG A 50 -7.36 16.75 -25.36
CA ARG A 50 -6.21 16.80 -24.44
C ARG A 50 -6.32 17.96 -23.46
N SER A 51 -6.66 19.17 -23.93
CA SER A 51 -6.77 20.36 -23.05
C SER A 51 -7.87 20.20 -22.00
N LYS A 52 -8.93 19.44 -22.30
CA LYS A 52 -10.02 19.14 -21.37
C LYS A 52 -9.81 17.86 -20.55
N GLY A 53 -8.64 17.24 -20.64
CA GLY A 53 -8.27 16.06 -19.85
C GLY A 53 -8.85 14.73 -20.36
N TYR A 54 -9.38 14.70 -21.58
CA TYR A 54 -9.86 13.48 -22.22
C TYR A 54 -8.74 12.78 -23.00
N SER A 55 -8.54 11.49 -22.73
CA SER A 55 -7.50 10.70 -23.39
C SER A 55 -7.77 10.54 -24.89
N THR A 56 -6.74 10.72 -25.71
CA THR A 56 -6.77 10.39 -27.15
C THR A 56 -6.42 8.93 -27.41
N GLY A 57 -6.06 8.19 -26.35
CA GLY A 57 -5.57 6.82 -26.43
C GLY A 57 -4.27 6.66 -27.24
N GLY A 58 -3.57 7.75 -27.61
CA GLY A 58 -2.42 7.71 -28.51
C GLY A 58 -2.77 7.49 -29.98
N TYR A 59 -4.05 7.59 -30.36
CA TYR A 59 -4.48 7.29 -31.72
C TYR A 59 -3.92 8.26 -32.77
N GLU A 60 -3.54 9.47 -32.36
CA GLU A 60 -2.91 10.49 -33.21
C GLU A 60 -1.61 10.02 -33.89
N SER A 61 -0.86 9.12 -33.26
CA SER A 61 0.34 8.51 -33.84
C SER A 61 0.08 7.15 -34.50
N ALA A 62 -1.13 6.62 -34.38
CA ALA A 62 -1.47 5.24 -34.75
C ALA A 62 -2.41 5.14 -35.95
N TRP A 63 -3.18 6.18 -36.26
CA TRP A 63 -4.26 6.14 -37.26
C TRP A 63 -3.78 5.75 -38.67
N GLY A 64 -2.51 5.95 -39.02
CA GLY A 64 -1.92 5.54 -40.31
C GLY A 64 -1.71 4.03 -40.46
N SER A 65 -1.88 3.24 -39.39
CA SER A 65 -1.76 1.78 -39.41
C SER A 65 -3.12 1.08 -39.50
N MET A 66 -3.13 -0.11 -40.09
CA MET A 66 -4.31 -0.99 -40.13
C MET A 66 -4.37 -1.89 -38.89
N TYR A 67 -5.47 -1.82 -38.16
CA TYR A 67 -5.77 -2.71 -37.03
C TYR A 67 -6.93 -3.63 -37.39
N TRP A 68 -6.83 -4.93 -37.07
CA TRP A 68 -7.84 -5.94 -37.44
C TRP A 68 -8.19 -5.97 -38.93
N ARG A 69 -7.23 -5.58 -39.78
CA ARG A 69 -7.41 -5.41 -41.24
C ARG A 69 -8.49 -4.39 -41.61
N MET A 70 -8.85 -3.47 -40.71
CA MET A 70 -9.67 -2.30 -41.03
C MET A 70 -8.86 -1.30 -41.85
N TYR A 71 -9.53 -0.50 -42.67
CA TYR A 71 -8.86 0.57 -43.42
C TYR A 71 -8.11 1.50 -42.47
N ALA A 72 -6.84 1.75 -42.77
CA ALA A 72 -6.07 2.78 -42.09
C ALA A 72 -6.73 4.14 -42.30
N GLY A 73 -6.55 5.05 -41.35
CA GLY A 73 -7.21 6.34 -41.36
C GLY A 73 -7.97 6.63 -40.08
N ARG A 74 -8.48 7.85 -40.00
CA ARG A 74 -9.40 8.25 -38.94
C ARG A 74 -10.81 7.76 -39.29
N ASN A 75 -11.21 6.67 -38.66
CA ASN A 75 -12.52 6.04 -38.80
C ASN A 75 -12.82 5.18 -37.55
N CYS A 76 -14.09 4.87 -37.34
CA CYS A 76 -14.57 4.26 -36.11
C CYS A 76 -14.05 2.83 -35.89
N THR A 77 -14.03 2.01 -36.94
CA THR A 77 -13.65 0.60 -36.83
C THR A 77 -12.15 0.42 -36.58
N ASN A 78 -11.29 1.21 -37.24
CA ASN A 78 -9.84 1.17 -37.01
C ASN A 78 -9.48 1.72 -35.63
N TYR A 79 -10.16 2.77 -35.17
CA TYR A 79 -9.97 3.32 -33.81
C TYR A 79 -10.34 2.31 -32.72
N VAL A 80 -11.53 1.70 -32.82
CA VAL A 80 -11.98 0.71 -31.83
C VAL A 80 -11.06 -0.52 -31.85
N ALA A 81 -10.65 -1.01 -33.02
CA ALA A 81 -9.69 -2.12 -33.13
C ALA A 81 -8.36 -1.79 -32.45
N TYR A 82 -7.79 -0.60 -32.71
CA TYR A 82 -6.59 -0.11 -32.04
C TYR A 82 -6.76 -0.10 -30.51
N ARG A 83 -7.84 0.51 -30.00
CA ARG A 83 -8.11 0.60 -28.56
C ARG A 83 -8.24 -0.77 -27.91
N LEU A 84 -8.91 -1.71 -28.56
CA LEU A 84 -9.07 -3.07 -28.05
C LEU A 84 -7.76 -3.85 -28.06
N ILE A 85 -6.86 -3.64 -29.02
CA ILE A 85 -5.52 -4.26 -29.00
C ILE A 85 -4.71 -3.76 -27.80
N GLN A 86 -4.82 -2.48 -27.42
CA GLN A 86 -4.15 -1.95 -26.22
C GLN A 86 -4.62 -2.60 -24.92
N THR A 87 -5.79 -3.24 -24.92
CA THR A 87 -6.30 -3.99 -23.76
C THR A 87 -5.79 -5.44 -23.71
N GLY A 88 -4.95 -5.84 -24.67
CA GLY A 88 -4.34 -7.17 -24.75
C GLY A 88 -5.02 -8.14 -25.71
N LEU A 89 -5.97 -7.69 -26.53
CA LEU A 89 -6.51 -8.50 -27.63
C LEU A 89 -5.48 -8.63 -28.76
N PRO A 90 -5.41 -9.78 -29.46
CA PRO A 90 -4.52 -9.94 -30.60
C PRO A 90 -4.90 -8.97 -31.73
N ASN A 91 -3.92 -8.57 -32.56
CA ASN A 91 -4.17 -7.79 -33.79
C ASN A 91 -4.70 -8.68 -34.93
N SER A 92 -5.70 -9.51 -34.62
CA SER A 92 -6.43 -10.34 -35.57
C SER A 92 -7.91 -10.15 -35.31
N ARG A 93 -8.67 -9.80 -36.34
CA ARG A 93 -10.12 -9.63 -36.20
C ARG A 93 -10.78 -10.96 -35.78
N PRO A 94 -11.61 -10.97 -34.74
CA PRO A 94 -12.18 -12.22 -34.21
C PRO A 94 -13.33 -12.81 -35.03
N TRP A 95 -13.69 -12.23 -36.18
CA TRP A 95 -14.68 -12.76 -37.11
C TRP A 95 -14.22 -12.62 -38.58
N SER A 96 -14.85 -13.37 -39.47
CA SER A 96 -14.68 -13.31 -40.93
C SER A 96 -15.80 -12.49 -41.60
N GLY A 97 -15.64 -12.12 -42.88
CA GLY A 97 -16.65 -11.34 -43.63
C GLY A 97 -16.48 -9.83 -43.55
N GLU A 98 -17.56 -9.06 -43.66
CA GLU A 98 -17.50 -7.59 -43.78
C GLU A 98 -16.98 -6.88 -42.52
N GLY A 99 -16.20 -5.81 -42.72
CA GLY A 99 -15.58 -5.01 -41.65
C GLY A 99 -16.38 -3.77 -41.22
N ASN A 100 -17.44 -3.41 -41.95
CA ASN A 100 -18.27 -2.25 -41.64
C ASN A 100 -18.87 -2.36 -40.23
N ALA A 101 -18.94 -1.23 -39.52
CA ALA A 101 -19.42 -1.17 -38.14
C ALA A 101 -20.80 -1.82 -37.96
N THR A 102 -21.71 -1.68 -38.93
CA THR A 102 -23.05 -2.29 -38.90
C THR A 102 -23.03 -3.80 -38.74
N ASN A 103 -21.97 -4.49 -39.15
CA ASN A 103 -21.90 -5.94 -39.07
C ASN A 103 -21.32 -6.44 -37.73
N TRP A 104 -20.69 -5.58 -36.92
CA TRP A 104 -19.95 -6.02 -35.73
C TRP A 104 -20.84 -6.72 -34.71
N GLY A 105 -21.95 -6.11 -34.31
CA GLY A 105 -22.87 -6.71 -33.34
C GLY A 105 -23.67 -7.89 -33.89
N VAL A 106 -23.82 -7.98 -35.22
CA VAL A 106 -24.46 -9.13 -35.88
C VAL A 106 -23.51 -10.33 -35.91
N ALA A 107 -22.28 -10.11 -36.36
CA ALA A 107 -21.24 -11.14 -36.41
C ALA A 107 -20.81 -11.64 -35.02
N LEU A 108 -20.95 -10.80 -34.00
CA LEU A 108 -20.62 -11.09 -32.59
C LEU A 108 -21.87 -11.12 -31.71
N SER A 109 -22.98 -11.67 -32.23
CA SER A 109 -24.26 -11.71 -31.52
C SER A 109 -24.19 -12.41 -30.15
N ASN A 110 -23.32 -13.43 -30.01
CA ASN A 110 -23.05 -14.12 -28.75
C ASN A 110 -22.34 -13.26 -27.68
N LEU A 111 -21.67 -12.18 -28.09
CA LEU A 111 -21.01 -11.22 -27.22
C LEU A 111 -21.78 -9.90 -27.08
N THR A 112 -22.90 -9.74 -27.80
CA THR A 112 -23.63 -8.48 -27.90
C THR A 112 -24.89 -8.51 -27.04
N ASN A 113 -25.06 -7.51 -26.17
CA ASN A 113 -26.30 -7.34 -25.40
C ASN A 113 -26.64 -5.85 -25.20
N ARG A 114 -27.58 -5.51 -24.30
CA ARG A 114 -28.06 -4.13 -24.07
C ARG A 114 -27.46 -3.45 -22.83
N THR A 115 -26.56 -4.12 -22.12
CA THR A 115 -25.99 -3.67 -20.85
C THR A 115 -24.62 -3.04 -21.07
N PRO A 116 -24.43 -1.72 -20.89
CA PRO A 116 -23.12 -1.12 -21.03
C PRO A 116 -22.21 -1.49 -19.86
N THR A 117 -20.94 -1.69 -20.17
CA THR A 117 -19.83 -1.79 -19.21
C THR A 117 -18.68 -0.90 -19.70
N VAL A 118 -17.88 -0.38 -18.77
CA VAL A 118 -16.68 0.38 -19.12
C VAL A 118 -15.73 -0.53 -19.90
N GLY A 119 -15.38 -0.14 -21.14
CA GLY A 119 -14.55 -0.88 -22.07
C GLY A 119 -15.32 -1.68 -23.13
N SER A 120 -16.64 -1.84 -23.00
CA SER A 120 -17.44 -2.45 -24.07
C SER A 120 -17.48 -1.56 -25.31
N VAL A 121 -17.77 -2.16 -26.48
CA VAL A 121 -17.96 -1.41 -27.72
C VAL A 121 -19.43 -1.02 -27.83
N ALA A 122 -19.71 0.28 -27.77
CA ALA A 122 -21.00 0.82 -28.16
C ALA A 122 -21.17 0.66 -29.68
N TRP A 123 -22.25 0.01 -30.10
CA TRP A 123 -22.48 -0.35 -31.49
C TRP A 123 -23.83 0.19 -31.98
N TRP A 124 -23.82 0.79 -33.17
CA TRP A 124 -25.03 1.21 -33.88
C TRP A 124 -25.15 0.48 -35.22
N HIS A 125 -26.28 -0.20 -35.40
CA HIS A 125 -26.65 -0.81 -36.68
C HIS A 125 -27.03 0.27 -37.70
N SER A 126 -26.92 -0.02 -39.00
CA SER A 126 -27.24 0.92 -40.08
C SER A 126 -28.71 1.36 -40.12
N SER A 127 -29.61 0.59 -39.51
CA SER A 127 -31.02 0.96 -39.33
C SER A 127 -31.26 1.95 -38.19
N HIS A 128 -30.22 2.29 -37.42
CA HIS A 128 -30.34 3.21 -36.30
C HIS A 128 -30.37 4.68 -36.78
N PRO A 129 -31.28 5.53 -36.29
CA PRO A 129 -31.45 6.90 -36.79
C PRO A 129 -30.17 7.76 -36.76
N SER A 130 -29.30 7.50 -35.79
CA SER A 130 -28.06 8.23 -35.57
C SER A 130 -26.82 7.61 -36.23
N ALA A 131 -27.00 6.59 -37.07
CA ALA A 131 -25.92 5.87 -37.73
C ALA A 131 -25.95 6.05 -39.25
N SER A 132 -24.78 5.98 -39.87
CA SER A 132 -24.69 5.92 -41.34
C SER A 132 -25.11 4.55 -41.87
N ARG A 133 -25.23 4.41 -43.20
CA ARG A 133 -25.44 3.09 -43.85
C ARG A 133 -24.36 2.04 -43.51
N PHE A 134 -23.19 2.48 -43.04
CA PHE A 134 -22.09 1.60 -42.62
C PHE A 134 -22.15 1.25 -41.13
N GLY A 135 -23.13 1.77 -40.38
CA GLY A 135 -23.22 1.68 -38.93
C GLY A 135 -22.22 2.60 -38.23
N HIS A 136 -22.04 2.38 -36.92
CA HIS A 136 -21.02 3.08 -36.12
C HIS A 136 -20.56 2.25 -34.91
N VAL A 137 -19.33 2.47 -34.45
CA VAL A 137 -18.78 1.85 -33.23
C VAL A 137 -17.94 2.85 -32.42
N ALA A 138 -17.99 2.74 -31.10
CA ALA A 138 -17.25 3.57 -30.16
C ALA A 138 -16.84 2.79 -28.90
N ILE A 139 -15.87 3.28 -28.13
CA ILE A 139 -15.50 2.69 -26.83
C ILE A 139 -16.32 3.35 -25.73
N VAL A 140 -16.93 2.55 -24.86
CA VAL A 140 -17.56 3.04 -23.62
C VAL A 140 -16.48 3.34 -22.58
N GLU A 141 -16.32 4.61 -22.22
CA GLU A 141 -15.28 5.08 -21.27
C GLU A 141 -15.84 5.26 -19.85
N ARG A 142 -17.15 5.47 -19.71
CA ARG A 142 -17.86 5.59 -18.43
C ARG A 142 -19.30 5.12 -18.56
N VAL A 143 -19.83 4.53 -17.49
CA VAL A 143 -21.25 4.20 -17.34
C VAL A 143 -21.75 4.85 -16.06
N ASP A 144 -22.75 5.72 -16.19
CA ASP A 144 -23.44 6.38 -15.08
C ASP A 144 -24.86 5.78 -14.93
N SER A 145 -25.61 6.19 -13.90
CA SER A 145 -26.96 5.68 -13.64
C SER A 145 -27.91 5.92 -14.82
N ASP A 146 -27.78 7.06 -15.52
CA ASP A 146 -28.70 7.53 -16.57
C ASP A 146 -28.06 7.72 -17.96
N SER A 147 -26.76 7.46 -18.11
CA SER A 147 -26.02 7.79 -19.32
C SER A 147 -24.73 6.97 -19.48
N ILE A 148 -24.14 7.06 -20.67
CA ILE A 148 -22.80 6.56 -20.97
C ILE A 148 -21.93 7.70 -21.48
N THR A 149 -20.62 7.63 -21.25
CA THR A 149 -19.63 8.45 -21.95
C THR A 149 -18.82 7.57 -22.87
N ILE A 150 -18.67 7.98 -24.13
CA ILE A 150 -17.93 7.24 -25.16
C ILE A 150 -16.76 8.06 -25.70
N SER A 151 -15.76 7.37 -26.23
CA SER A 151 -14.77 7.94 -27.15
C SER A 151 -14.87 7.29 -28.51
N GLU A 152 -14.69 8.06 -29.58
CA GLU A 152 -14.85 7.60 -30.95
C GLU A 152 -14.01 8.41 -31.94
N SER A 153 -13.80 7.86 -33.14
CA SER A 153 -13.33 8.59 -34.31
C SER A 153 -14.34 8.36 -35.44
N ASN A 154 -14.61 9.37 -36.25
CA ASN A 154 -15.47 9.26 -37.42
C ASN A 154 -14.65 9.38 -38.70
N TYR A 155 -15.24 8.99 -39.83
CA TYR A 155 -14.56 9.04 -41.12
C TYR A 155 -14.05 10.45 -41.41
N GLY A 156 -12.73 10.60 -41.51
CA GLY A 156 -12.07 11.88 -41.79
C GLY A 156 -11.90 12.80 -40.58
N SER A 157 -12.56 12.52 -39.44
CA SER A 157 -12.46 13.32 -38.21
C SER A 157 -11.46 12.72 -37.22
N ASP A 158 -10.84 13.58 -36.41
CA ASP A 158 -10.05 13.16 -35.25
C ASP A 158 -10.91 12.44 -34.18
N ILE A 159 -10.40 12.35 -32.94
CA ILE A 159 -11.13 11.80 -31.81
C ILE A 159 -12.19 12.78 -31.28
N SER A 160 -13.32 12.26 -30.83
CA SER A 160 -14.31 12.99 -30.03
C SER A 160 -14.75 12.18 -28.82
N TRP A 161 -15.21 12.88 -27.78
CA TRP A 161 -15.87 12.26 -26.63
C TRP A 161 -17.31 12.79 -26.53
N ARG A 162 -18.26 11.89 -26.27
CA ARG A 162 -19.67 12.24 -26.10
C ARG A 162 -20.26 11.60 -24.85
N ARG A 163 -21.12 12.34 -24.15
CA ARG A 163 -22.07 11.76 -23.17
C ARG A 163 -23.41 11.53 -23.86
N ILE A 164 -24.02 10.37 -23.64
CA ILE A 164 -25.30 10.00 -24.25
C ILE A 164 -26.24 9.50 -23.15
N GLY A 165 -27.39 10.16 -22.98
CA GLY A 165 -28.44 9.73 -22.05
C GLY A 165 -29.10 8.42 -22.49
N LYS A 166 -29.48 7.56 -21.55
CA LYS A 166 -30.15 6.27 -21.80
C LYS A 166 -31.48 6.40 -22.55
N GLY A 167 -32.21 7.49 -22.33
CA GLY A 167 -33.43 7.81 -23.08
C GLY A 167 -33.20 8.51 -24.42
N SER A 168 -31.95 8.68 -24.85
CA SER A 168 -31.63 9.42 -26.07
C SER A 168 -31.94 8.60 -27.32
N VAL A 169 -32.46 9.26 -28.35
CA VAL A 169 -32.55 8.68 -29.71
C VAL A 169 -31.17 8.31 -30.26
N ASN A 170 -30.08 8.82 -29.67
CA ASN A 170 -28.70 8.50 -30.03
C ASN A 170 -28.10 7.32 -29.25
N TYR A 171 -28.84 6.69 -28.35
CA TYR A 171 -28.32 5.60 -27.53
C TYR A 171 -27.95 4.37 -28.39
N PRO A 172 -26.87 3.62 -28.10
CA PRO A 172 -26.43 2.49 -28.93
C PRO A 172 -27.48 1.40 -29.18
N THR A 173 -27.40 0.77 -30.36
CA THR A 173 -28.18 -0.43 -30.69
C THR A 173 -27.81 -1.60 -29.78
N GLY A 174 -26.55 -1.73 -29.39
CA GLY A 174 -26.09 -2.72 -28.43
C GLY A 174 -24.67 -2.45 -27.95
N PHE A 175 -24.20 -3.30 -27.04
CA PHE A 175 -22.85 -3.27 -26.50
C PHE A 175 -22.19 -4.62 -26.75
N ILE A 176 -21.04 -4.60 -27.41
CA ILE A 176 -20.26 -5.80 -27.72
C ILE A 176 -19.21 -5.97 -26.62
N HIS A 177 -19.24 -7.11 -25.96
CA HIS A 177 -18.40 -7.41 -24.81
C HIS A 177 -17.21 -8.29 -25.20
N PHE A 178 -16.05 -7.68 -25.39
CA PHE A 178 -14.80 -8.42 -25.65
C PHE A 178 -14.13 -8.83 -24.34
N ASN A 179 -13.40 -7.92 -23.71
CA ASN A 179 -12.66 -8.14 -22.46
C ASN A 179 -12.97 -7.07 -21.41
N ASP A 180 -14.07 -6.36 -21.56
CA ASP A 180 -14.59 -5.33 -20.65
C ASP A 180 -15.09 -5.89 -19.30
N LYS A 181 -15.30 -7.21 -19.22
CA LYS A 181 -15.50 -7.90 -17.94
C LYS A 181 -14.18 -7.97 -17.19
N ARG A 182 -14.18 -7.55 -15.92
CA ARG A 182 -12.96 -7.48 -15.09
C ARG A 182 -12.99 -8.50 -13.98
N LEU A 183 -11.82 -9.07 -13.72
CA LEU A 183 -11.56 -9.80 -12.48
C LEU A 183 -11.33 -8.78 -11.36
N SER A 184 -12.04 -8.95 -10.25
CA SER A 184 -11.88 -8.14 -9.04
C SER A 184 -11.18 -8.95 -7.97
N VAL A 185 -10.24 -8.34 -7.25
CA VAL A 185 -9.61 -8.94 -6.07
C VAL A 185 -10.49 -8.60 -4.89
N THR A 186 -11.13 -9.60 -4.29
CA THR A 186 -12.03 -9.42 -3.14
C THR A 186 -11.28 -9.55 -1.81
N GLU A 187 -10.13 -10.20 -1.81
CA GLU A 187 -9.23 -10.29 -0.66
C GLU A 187 -7.78 -10.25 -1.13
N ARG A 188 -6.96 -9.45 -0.45
CA ARG A 188 -5.57 -9.23 -0.87
C ARG A 188 -4.72 -10.51 -0.69
N PRO A 189 -3.82 -10.83 -1.63
CA PRO A 189 -2.81 -11.87 -1.43
C PRO A 189 -1.96 -11.61 -0.19
N THR A 190 -1.56 -12.69 0.50
CA THR A 190 -0.62 -12.66 1.62
C THR A 190 0.65 -13.44 1.31
N VAL A 191 1.75 -13.20 2.03
CA VAL A 191 2.99 -13.96 1.94
C VAL A 191 3.31 -14.59 3.27
N GLU A 192 3.38 -15.92 3.29
CA GLU A 192 3.78 -16.71 4.44
C GLU A 192 5.29 -16.99 4.43
N GLY A 193 5.82 -17.23 5.63
CA GLY A 193 7.23 -17.50 5.87
C GLY A 193 7.99 -16.29 6.42
N THR A 194 9.27 -16.49 6.69
CA THR A 194 10.14 -15.44 7.22
C THR A 194 11.02 -14.88 6.12
N ALA A 195 11.03 -13.55 5.95
CA ALA A 195 11.96 -12.86 5.06
C ALA A 195 13.40 -12.95 5.58
N GLN A 196 14.07 -14.06 5.30
CA GLN A 196 15.45 -14.34 5.69
C GLN A 196 16.17 -15.10 4.58
N VAL A 197 17.43 -14.76 4.32
CA VAL A 197 18.27 -15.47 3.34
C VAL A 197 18.32 -16.97 3.66
N GLY A 198 18.18 -17.79 2.61
CA GLY A 198 18.19 -19.26 2.69
C GLY A 198 16.85 -19.89 3.07
N LYS A 199 15.90 -19.10 3.58
CA LYS A 199 14.52 -19.54 3.84
C LYS A 199 13.65 -19.33 2.60
N ALA A 200 12.50 -20.01 2.57
CA ALA A 200 11.50 -19.86 1.53
C ALA A 200 10.31 -19.06 2.05
N VAL A 201 9.73 -18.27 1.15
CA VAL A 201 8.45 -17.57 1.33
C VAL A 201 7.46 -18.06 0.29
N THR A 202 6.18 -18.14 0.65
CA THR A 202 5.12 -18.67 -0.22
C THR A 202 3.98 -17.67 -0.29
N VAL A 203 3.51 -17.36 -1.50
CA VAL A 203 2.39 -16.44 -1.68
C VAL A 203 1.04 -17.17 -1.66
N ASN A 204 0.10 -16.67 -0.86
CA ASN A 204 -1.30 -17.03 -0.90
C ASN A 204 -2.04 -16.12 -1.87
N THR A 205 -2.93 -16.69 -2.69
CA THR A 205 -3.49 -15.98 -3.84
C THR A 205 -4.54 -14.92 -3.52
N GLY A 206 -5.00 -14.86 -2.26
CA GLY A 206 -6.19 -14.13 -1.88
C GLY A 206 -7.44 -14.67 -2.60
N SER A 207 -8.49 -13.86 -2.60
CA SER A 207 -9.79 -14.18 -3.18
C SER A 207 -10.09 -13.27 -4.37
N TRP A 208 -10.73 -13.84 -5.40
CA TRP A 208 -11.03 -13.16 -6.66
C TRP A 208 -12.49 -13.39 -7.04
N SER A 209 -13.11 -12.40 -7.68
CA SER A 209 -14.46 -12.52 -8.23
C SER A 209 -14.53 -11.97 -9.66
N PRO A 210 -14.96 -12.79 -10.64
CA PRO A 210 -15.07 -14.25 -10.55
C PRO A 210 -13.70 -14.93 -10.42
N ASN A 211 -13.67 -16.21 -10.03
CA ASN A 211 -12.39 -16.94 -9.87
C ASN A 211 -11.60 -17.03 -11.19
N PRO A 212 -10.30 -16.69 -11.21
CA PRO A 212 -9.47 -16.85 -12.40
C PRO A 212 -9.25 -18.34 -12.73
N ASN A 213 -9.14 -18.67 -14.01
CA ASN A 213 -8.78 -20.03 -14.47
C ASN A 213 -7.28 -20.31 -14.28
N LYS A 214 -6.46 -19.25 -14.25
CA LYS A 214 -5.00 -19.35 -14.07
C LYS A 214 -4.47 -18.10 -13.38
N ILE A 215 -3.57 -18.30 -12.42
CA ILE A 215 -2.81 -17.24 -11.74
C ILE A 215 -1.33 -17.41 -12.08
N ARG A 216 -0.67 -16.33 -12.49
CA ARG A 216 0.78 -16.26 -12.66
C ARG A 216 1.40 -15.43 -11.53
N TYR A 217 2.57 -15.84 -11.08
CA TYR A 217 3.33 -15.15 -10.03
C TYR A 217 4.56 -14.49 -10.61
N GLN A 218 4.96 -13.38 -10.00
CA GLN A 218 6.24 -12.73 -10.23
C GLN A 218 6.71 -12.14 -8.91
N TRP A 219 7.79 -12.67 -8.35
CA TRP A 219 8.41 -12.07 -7.17
C TRP A 219 9.11 -10.77 -7.56
N ILE A 220 8.99 -9.77 -6.70
CA ILE A 220 9.58 -8.44 -6.88
C ILE A 220 10.46 -8.11 -5.67
N VAL A 221 11.58 -7.44 -5.93
CA VAL A 221 12.48 -6.88 -4.92
C VAL A 221 12.63 -5.39 -5.14
N ASP A 222 12.47 -4.58 -4.09
CA ASP A 222 12.51 -3.10 -4.16
C ASP A 222 11.65 -2.55 -5.33
N LYS A 223 10.46 -3.13 -5.50
CA LYS A 223 9.46 -2.82 -6.56
C LYS A 223 9.85 -3.22 -7.99
N LYS A 224 10.94 -3.96 -8.19
CA LYS A 224 11.39 -4.45 -9.50
C LYS A 224 11.25 -5.98 -9.61
N PRO A 225 10.87 -6.53 -10.77
CA PRO A 225 10.77 -7.98 -10.96
C PRO A 225 12.11 -8.66 -10.79
N ILE A 226 12.12 -9.80 -10.10
CA ILE A 226 13.24 -10.73 -10.04
C ILE A 226 13.13 -11.68 -11.24
N PRO A 227 14.04 -11.61 -12.24
CA PRO A 227 13.94 -12.44 -13.43
C PRO A 227 13.83 -13.93 -13.10
N GLY A 228 12.89 -14.64 -13.73
CA GLY A 228 12.66 -16.08 -13.55
C GLY A 228 11.97 -16.50 -12.25
N ALA A 229 11.74 -15.58 -11.30
CA ALA A 229 11.07 -15.88 -10.04
C ALA A 229 9.53 -15.92 -10.20
N THR A 230 9.03 -16.95 -10.87
CA THR A 230 7.60 -17.08 -11.23
C THR A 230 6.86 -18.20 -10.51
N ASN A 231 7.53 -18.89 -9.59
CA ASN A 231 6.94 -19.95 -8.77
C ASN A 231 6.16 -19.37 -7.58
N LYS A 232 5.16 -20.11 -7.08
CA LYS A 232 4.37 -19.72 -5.89
C LYS A 232 5.25 -19.60 -4.63
N THR A 233 6.29 -20.43 -4.54
CA THR A 233 7.29 -20.39 -3.46
C THR A 233 8.61 -19.86 -4.00
N PHE A 234 9.27 -19.01 -3.21
CA PHE A 234 10.56 -18.41 -3.54
C PHE A 234 11.55 -18.57 -2.40
N ARG A 235 12.68 -19.22 -2.69
CA ARG A 235 13.80 -19.32 -1.77
C ARG A 235 14.68 -18.09 -1.91
N ILE A 236 14.90 -17.38 -0.80
CA ILE A 236 15.55 -16.07 -0.80
C ILE A 236 17.08 -16.25 -0.94
N PRO A 237 17.70 -15.75 -2.03
CA PRO A 237 19.14 -15.80 -2.21
C PRO A 237 19.87 -14.71 -1.42
N GLY A 238 21.18 -14.90 -1.23
CA GLY A 238 22.04 -14.06 -0.38
C GLY A 238 22.12 -12.59 -0.80
N ASN A 239 22.19 -12.33 -2.10
CA ASN A 239 22.28 -10.99 -2.67
C ASN A 239 21.05 -10.10 -2.41
N LEU A 240 19.95 -10.64 -1.85
CA LEU A 240 18.76 -9.88 -1.49
C LEU A 240 18.72 -9.44 -0.03
N ALA A 241 19.76 -9.73 0.77
CA ALA A 241 19.83 -9.28 2.16
C ALA A 241 19.62 -7.76 2.29
N GLY A 242 18.79 -7.35 3.26
CA GLY A 242 18.43 -5.95 3.50
C GLY A 242 17.42 -5.34 2.53
N LYS A 243 17.07 -6.05 1.43
CA LYS A 243 16.05 -5.58 0.47
C LYS A 243 14.64 -5.96 0.89
N GLN A 244 13.63 -5.34 0.30
CA GLN A 244 12.23 -5.69 0.54
C GLN A 244 11.68 -6.54 -0.59
N ILE A 245 10.90 -7.58 -0.25
CA ILE A 245 10.33 -8.53 -1.21
C ILE A 245 8.80 -8.55 -1.13
N ALA A 246 8.15 -8.73 -2.28
CA ALA A 246 6.72 -8.95 -2.42
C ALA A 246 6.44 -9.83 -3.66
N ALA A 247 5.19 -10.20 -3.88
CA ALA A 247 4.76 -10.93 -5.07
C ALA A 247 3.67 -10.17 -5.82
N VAL A 248 3.78 -10.13 -7.15
CA VAL A 248 2.74 -9.68 -8.06
C VAL A 248 2.03 -10.90 -8.64
N LEU A 249 0.71 -10.91 -8.54
CA LEU A 249 -0.15 -11.96 -9.07
C LEU A 249 -0.93 -11.42 -10.26
N THR A 250 -1.00 -12.21 -11.33
CA THR A 250 -1.81 -11.91 -12.51
C THR A 250 -2.86 -13.00 -12.69
N GLY A 251 -4.12 -12.66 -12.42
CA GLY A 251 -5.28 -13.53 -12.65
C GLY A 251 -5.76 -13.42 -14.10
N THR A 252 -6.09 -14.57 -14.70
CA THR A 252 -6.62 -14.64 -16.06
C THR A 252 -7.84 -15.56 -16.12
N ARG A 253 -8.87 -15.14 -16.85
CA ARG A 253 -10.08 -15.93 -17.13
C ARG A 253 -10.53 -15.63 -18.57
N ARG A 254 -11.07 -16.64 -19.25
CA ARG A 254 -11.62 -16.50 -20.61
C ARG A 254 -12.70 -15.42 -20.62
N ASP A 255 -12.67 -14.53 -21.61
CA ASP A 255 -13.62 -13.41 -21.80
C ASP A 255 -13.58 -12.33 -20.68
N TYR A 256 -12.52 -12.31 -19.87
CA TYR A 256 -12.23 -11.26 -18.89
C TYR A 256 -10.87 -10.62 -19.17
N SER A 257 -10.77 -9.31 -18.93
CA SER A 257 -9.48 -8.64 -18.79
C SER A 257 -8.64 -9.29 -17.69
N GLN A 258 -7.34 -9.41 -17.93
CA GLN A 258 -6.40 -9.81 -16.89
C GLN A 258 -6.39 -8.76 -15.77
N ALA A 259 -6.28 -9.22 -14.53
CA ALA A 259 -6.15 -8.35 -13.38
C ALA A 259 -4.87 -8.67 -12.62
N LYS A 260 -4.20 -7.61 -12.15
CA LYS A 260 -2.98 -7.71 -11.36
C LYS A 260 -3.24 -7.23 -9.95
N THR A 261 -2.57 -7.86 -9.00
CA THR A 261 -2.54 -7.43 -7.61
C THR A 261 -1.19 -7.72 -7.00
N MET A 262 -0.91 -7.10 -5.86
CA MET A 262 0.35 -7.26 -5.15
C MET A 262 0.06 -7.66 -3.72
N SER A 263 0.86 -8.59 -3.21
CA SER A 263 0.88 -8.93 -1.80
C SER A 263 1.27 -7.73 -0.92
N GLU A 264 1.28 -7.93 0.39
CA GLU A 264 2.07 -7.12 1.29
C GLU A 264 3.55 -7.12 0.91
N ILE A 265 4.23 -6.04 1.26
CA ILE A 265 5.69 -5.94 1.16
C ILE A 265 6.24 -6.42 2.49
N LEU A 266 7.05 -7.47 2.45
CA LEU A 266 7.68 -7.99 3.67
C LEU A 266 8.69 -6.97 4.23
N PRO A 267 8.98 -7.03 5.54
CA PRO A 267 10.11 -6.31 6.11
C PRO A 267 11.42 -6.61 5.38
N PRO A 268 12.45 -5.75 5.53
CA PRO A 268 13.77 -6.00 4.97
C PRO A 268 14.27 -7.42 5.29
N ILE A 269 14.78 -8.11 4.27
CA ILE A 269 15.25 -9.49 4.36
C ILE A 269 16.39 -9.57 5.38
N LYS A 270 16.19 -10.38 6.42
CA LYS A 270 17.23 -10.66 7.43
C LYS A 270 18.35 -11.50 6.81
N GLN A 271 19.56 -11.30 7.31
CA GLN A 271 20.68 -12.17 6.96
C GLN A 271 20.42 -13.62 7.41
N GLY A 272 20.92 -14.57 6.64
CA GLY A 272 20.93 -15.97 7.00
C GLY A 272 21.94 -16.24 8.13
N THR A 273 21.80 -17.38 8.79
CA THR A 273 22.75 -17.84 9.81
C THR A 273 23.35 -19.18 9.37
N PHE A 274 24.57 -19.45 9.84
CA PHE A 274 25.20 -20.75 9.68
C PHE A 274 24.97 -21.62 10.91
N LYS A 275 24.81 -22.92 10.67
CA LYS A 275 24.99 -23.98 11.65
C LYS A 275 26.37 -24.61 11.42
N VAL A 276 27.19 -24.72 12.47
CA VAL A 276 28.43 -25.49 12.41
C VAL A 276 28.06 -26.96 12.52
N LEU A 277 28.26 -27.73 11.45
CA LEU A 277 28.01 -29.18 11.45
C LEU A 277 29.19 -29.95 12.02
N LYS A 278 30.42 -29.48 11.75
CA LYS A 278 31.66 -30.09 12.22
C LYS A 278 32.67 -29.03 12.59
N GLN A 279 33.25 -29.17 13.78
CA GLN A 279 34.37 -28.32 14.22
C GLN A 279 35.65 -28.69 13.44
N PRO A 280 36.50 -27.70 13.12
CA PRO A 280 37.79 -27.95 12.49
C PRO A 280 38.75 -28.66 13.44
N THR A 281 39.82 -29.22 12.88
CA THR A 281 40.94 -29.80 13.62
C THR A 281 42.24 -29.08 13.29
N ILE A 282 43.14 -28.99 14.28
CA ILE A 282 44.53 -28.54 14.07
C ILE A 282 45.40 -29.77 13.85
N SER A 283 46.29 -29.71 12.85
CA SER A 283 47.21 -30.78 12.51
C SER A 283 48.63 -30.24 12.35
N GLY A 284 49.63 -31.13 12.55
CA GLY A 284 51.05 -30.79 12.51
C GLY A 284 51.70 -30.75 13.88
N THR A 285 53.04 -30.70 13.89
CA THR A 285 53.85 -30.73 15.12
C THR A 285 53.77 -29.41 15.87
N GLN A 286 53.35 -29.45 17.14
CA GLN A 286 53.28 -28.28 18.03
C GLN A 286 54.65 -27.91 18.59
N LYS A 287 55.53 -27.36 17.74
CA LYS A 287 56.88 -26.92 18.10
C LYS A 287 57.16 -25.53 17.56
N VAL A 288 57.88 -24.70 18.32
CA VAL A 288 58.33 -23.38 17.86
C VAL A 288 59.04 -23.52 16.51
N GLY A 289 58.67 -22.68 15.54
CA GLY A 289 59.19 -22.68 14.18
C GLY A 289 58.56 -23.70 13.22
N ALA A 290 57.83 -24.70 13.73
CA ALA A 290 57.08 -25.63 12.89
C ALA A 290 55.84 -24.97 12.27
N THR A 291 55.34 -25.53 11.17
CA THR A 291 54.11 -25.08 10.51
C THR A 291 52.99 -26.06 10.82
N ILE A 292 51.88 -25.53 11.32
CA ILE A 292 50.64 -26.27 11.60
C ILE A 292 49.52 -25.79 10.69
N SER A 293 48.48 -26.60 10.53
CA SER A 293 47.32 -26.28 9.69
C SER A 293 46.00 -26.48 10.43
N VAL A 294 44.98 -25.68 10.11
CA VAL A 294 43.60 -25.88 10.56
C VAL A 294 42.69 -26.21 9.38
N GLY A 295 41.82 -27.19 9.52
CA GLY A 295 40.91 -27.59 8.43
C GLY A 295 39.74 -28.45 8.89
N GLY A 296 38.87 -28.83 7.95
CA GLY A 296 37.75 -29.73 8.22
C GLY A 296 36.52 -29.11 8.88
N ALA A 297 36.43 -27.77 8.94
CA ALA A 297 35.21 -27.09 9.35
C ALA A 297 34.09 -27.32 8.32
N ASP A 298 32.89 -27.67 8.81
CA ASP A 298 31.71 -27.87 7.97
C ASP A 298 30.54 -27.02 8.46
N TYR A 299 29.81 -26.44 7.51
CA TYR A 299 28.76 -25.45 7.73
C TYR A 299 27.51 -25.76 6.92
N GLU A 300 26.35 -25.52 7.52
CA GLU A 300 25.08 -25.49 6.83
C GLU A 300 24.45 -24.08 6.91
N PRO A 301 24.16 -23.44 5.76
CA PRO A 301 24.58 -23.83 4.41
C PRO A 301 26.10 -23.75 4.21
N SER A 302 26.59 -24.31 3.10
CA SER A 302 28.03 -24.35 2.80
C SER A 302 28.65 -22.95 2.80
N ALA A 303 29.65 -22.74 3.64
CA ALA A 303 30.37 -21.49 3.79
C ALA A 303 31.72 -21.52 3.06
N LYS A 304 32.14 -20.37 2.53
CA LYS A 304 33.54 -20.15 2.16
C LYS A 304 34.34 -19.82 3.41
N ILE A 305 35.62 -20.19 3.44
CA ILE A 305 36.51 -19.75 4.52
C ILE A 305 36.90 -18.30 4.27
N GLY A 306 36.55 -17.43 5.21
CA GLY A 306 36.93 -16.02 5.20
C GLY A 306 38.25 -15.81 5.92
N GLU A 307 38.17 -15.54 7.22
CA GLU A 307 39.31 -15.29 8.10
C GLU A 307 39.60 -16.51 8.98
N VAL A 308 40.88 -16.76 9.24
CA VAL A 308 41.39 -17.68 10.26
C VAL A 308 42.13 -16.86 11.31
N ARG A 309 41.75 -17.04 12.58
CA ARG A 309 42.38 -16.38 13.73
C ARG A 309 43.13 -17.43 14.54
N TRP A 310 44.41 -17.21 14.77
CA TRP A 310 45.24 -18.12 15.55
C TRP A 310 45.50 -17.54 16.94
N TYR A 311 45.50 -18.39 17.96
CA TYR A 311 45.64 -18.02 19.37
C TYR A 311 46.67 -18.90 20.07
N ALA A 312 47.33 -18.35 21.09
CA ALA A 312 48.11 -19.09 22.10
C ALA A 312 47.55 -18.74 23.48
N ASP A 313 46.99 -19.71 24.21
CA ASP A 313 46.31 -19.51 25.50
C ASP A 313 45.44 -18.24 25.52
N LYS A 314 44.50 -18.15 24.57
CA LYS A 314 43.54 -17.03 24.40
C LYS A 314 44.16 -15.73 23.87
N THR A 315 45.47 -15.62 23.80
CA THR A 315 46.14 -14.44 23.20
C THR A 315 46.17 -14.57 21.69
N LEU A 316 45.62 -13.59 20.97
CA LEU A 316 45.63 -13.57 19.51
C LEU A 316 47.07 -13.50 18.99
N ILE A 317 47.44 -14.44 18.12
CA ILE A 317 48.71 -14.45 17.40
C ILE A 317 48.58 -13.66 16.09
N THR A 318 47.58 -14.01 15.27
CA THR A 318 47.39 -13.40 13.94
C THR A 318 45.99 -13.60 13.39
N ARG A 319 45.59 -12.72 12.48
CA ARG A 319 44.40 -12.83 11.63
C ARG A 319 44.86 -12.98 10.18
N THR A 320 44.45 -14.04 9.51
CA THR A 320 44.94 -14.37 8.16
C THR A 320 43.87 -15.08 7.35
N LYS A 321 43.99 -15.08 6.02
CA LYS A 321 43.21 -15.97 5.15
C LYS A 321 43.87 -17.34 4.99
N SER A 322 45.12 -17.48 5.44
CA SER A 322 45.85 -18.74 5.38
C SER A 322 45.37 -19.71 6.46
N ARG A 323 45.15 -20.96 6.07
CA ARG A 323 44.91 -22.06 7.00
C ARG A 323 46.17 -22.58 7.69
N PHE A 324 47.32 -21.94 7.48
CA PHE A 324 48.61 -22.35 8.02
C PHE A 324 49.15 -21.31 9.00
N LEU A 325 49.77 -21.77 10.09
CA LEU A 325 50.50 -20.95 11.05
C LEU A 325 51.92 -21.49 11.24
N LYS A 326 52.92 -20.62 11.11
CA LYS A 326 54.26 -20.88 11.62
C LYS A 326 54.27 -20.52 13.12
N VAL A 327 54.49 -21.51 13.98
CA VAL A 327 54.36 -21.36 15.44
C VAL A 327 55.42 -20.38 15.97
N PRO A 328 55.03 -19.24 16.57
CA PRO A 328 55.97 -18.25 17.06
C PRO A 328 56.62 -18.68 18.38
N ALA A 329 57.78 -18.12 18.70
CA ALA A 329 58.46 -18.37 19.97
C ALA A 329 57.62 -17.99 21.20
N SER A 330 56.79 -16.94 21.08
CA SER A 330 55.88 -16.46 22.13
C SER A 330 54.76 -17.45 22.50
N ALA A 331 54.57 -18.52 21.71
CA ALA A 331 53.62 -19.59 21.97
C ALA A 331 54.23 -20.76 22.76
N SER A 332 55.54 -20.75 23.08
CA SER A 332 56.19 -21.81 23.84
C SER A 332 55.48 -22.07 25.17
N GLY A 333 55.18 -23.35 25.46
CA GLY A 333 54.43 -23.77 26.64
C GLY A 333 52.92 -23.50 26.60
N LYS A 334 52.40 -22.85 25.56
CA LYS A 334 50.98 -22.48 25.44
C LYS A 334 50.23 -23.45 24.53
N ARG A 335 48.91 -23.51 24.68
CA ARG A 335 48.02 -24.26 23.77
C ARG A 335 47.67 -23.41 22.56
N ILE A 336 47.82 -23.98 21.35
CA ILE A 336 47.34 -23.33 20.13
C ILE A 336 45.83 -23.55 19.95
N GLY A 337 45.12 -22.47 19.65
CA GLY A 337 43.72 -22.48 19.20
C GLY A 337 43.57 -21.79 17.85
N ALA A 338 42.53 -22.15 17.11
CA ALA A 338 42.17 -21.51 15.85
C ALA A 338 40.66 -21.27 15.77
N VAL A 339 40.27 -20.09 15.27
CA VAL A 339 38.90 -19.78 14.86
C VAL A 339 38.88 -19.71 13.34
N VAL A 340 38.08 -20.57 12.70
CA VAL A 340 37.85 -20.55 11.26
C VAL A 340 36.51 -19.85 11.01
N VAL A 341 36.49 -18.74 10.27
CA VAL A 341 35.27 -17.96 10.02
C VAL A 341 34.65 -18.35 8.69
N GLY A 342 33.47 -18.96 8.74
CA GLY A 342 32.62 -19.22 7.57
C GLY A 342 31.92 -17.95 7.11
N VAL A 343 31.97 -17.67 5.80
CA VAL A 343 31.33 -16.52 5.14
C VAL A 343 30.58 -16.93 3.89
N GLN A 344 29.45 -16.27 3.62
CA GLN A 344 28.67 -16.40 2.39
C GLN A 344 27.86 -15.10 2.21
N GLU A 345 27.63 -14.68 0.96
CA GLU A 345 26.84 -13.49 0.66
C GLU A 345 25.45 -13.59 1.31
N GLY A 346 25.04 -12.54 2.04
CA GLY A 346 23.76 -12.49 2.73
C GLY A 346 23.66 -13.33 4.00
N TYR A 347 24.73 -13.98 4.44
CA TYR A 347 24.80 -14.69 5.72
C TYR A 347 25.67 -13.92 6.73
N ARG A 348 25.27 -13.97 8.00
CA ARG A 348 26.16 -13.56 9.10
C ARG A 348 27.32 -14.53 9.19
N SER A 349 28.54 -14.01 9.25
CA SER A 349 29.73 -14.84 9.43
C SER A 349 29.64 -15.64 10.72
N LYS A 350 30.13 -16.88 10.73
CA LYS A 350 30.14 -17.71 11.94
C LYS A 350 31.51 -18.34 12.12
N GLY A 351 32.05 -18.25 13.34
CA GLY A 351 33.27 -18.95 13.73
C GLY A 351 33.03 -20.41 14.07
N SER A 352 33.99 -21.26 13.74
CA SER A 352 34.16 -22.61 14.27
C SER A 352 35.55 -22.74 14.88
N TYR A 353 35.72 -23.67 15.82
CA TYR A 353 36.83 -23.66 16.76
C TYR A 353 37.62 -24.96 16.68
N ALA A 354 38.94 -24.85 16.69
CA ALA A 354 39.85 -25.97 16.84
C ALA A 354 40.90 -25.67 17.91
N PHE A 355 41.30 -26.70 18.64
CA PHE A 355 42.37 -26.62 19.62
C PHE A 355 43.37 -27.75 19.38
N ALA A 356 44.65 -27.47 19.61
CA ALA A 356 45.67 -28.52 19.60
C ALA A 356 45.54 -29.41 20.85
N ASP A 357 45.83 -30.70 20.72
CA ASP A 357 45.76 -31.66 21.84
C ASP A 357 46.99 -31.59 22.76
N THR A 358 48.07 -30.97 22.30
CA THR A 358 49.34 -30.81 23.02
C THR A 358 49.74 -29.35 23.13
N LEU A 359 50.51 -29.03 24.17
CA LEU A 359 51.15 -27.72 24.31
C LEU A 359 52.34 -27.59 23.36
N VAL A 360 52.69 -26.35 22.99
CA VAL A 360 53.89 -26.09 22.19
C VAL A 360 55.14 -26.47 22.99
N GLY A 361 55.88 -27.47 22.52
CA GLY A 361 57.04 -28.03 23.22
C GLY A 361 56.78 -29.35 23.96
N GLY A 362 55.56 -29.86 23.96
CA GLY A 362 55.18 -31.14 24.56
C GLY A 362 54.33 -31.00 25.83
N GLY A 363 53.69 -32.10 26.25
CA GLY A 363 52.76 -32.13 27.37
C GLY A 363 51.29 -32.14 26.93
N LYS A 364 50.45 -32.81 27.72
CA LYS A 364 49.00 -32.91 27.49
C LYS A 364 48.36 -31.54 27.78
N ALA A 365 47.63 -31.00 26.81
CA ALA A 365 46.88 -29.78 27.04
C ALA A 365 45.68 -30.05 27.98
N PRO A 366 45.27 -29.08 28.82
CA PRO A 366 44.06 -29.21 29.64
C PRO A 366 42.81 -29.44 28.77
N GLU A 367 41.76 -29.95 29.39
CA GLU A 367 40.50 -30.30 28.70
C GLU A 367 39.94 -29.12 27.89
N GLN A 368 39.35 -29.45 26.75
CA GLN A 368 38.93 -28.50 25.72
C GLN A 368 37.89 -27.49 26.26
N PRO A 369 38.16 -26.17 26.24
CA PRO A 369 37.12 -25.18 26.45
C PRO A 369 36.09 -25.25 25.31
N ALA A 370 34.80 -25.10 25.62
CA ALA A 370 33.73 -25.14 24.61
C ALA A 370 33.91 -24.05 23.51
N GLU A 371 34.55 -22.93 23.86
CA GLU A 371 34.82 -21.80 22.98
C GLU A 371 36.06 -21.03 23.51
N PRO A 372 37.00 -20.57 22.66
CA PRO A 372 38.00 -19.62 23.11
C PRO A 372 37.31 -18.28 23.44
N PRO A 373 37.63 -17.60 24.55
CA PRO A 373 36.98 -16.34 24.88
C PRO A 373 37.20 -15.32 23.75
N PRO A 374 36.15 -14.58 23.33
CA PRO A 374 36.31 -13.45 22.42
C PRO A 374 37.23 -12.42 23.09
N GLY A 375 38.48 -12.36 22.63
CA GLY A 375 39.51 -11.49 23.20
C GLY A 375 39.44 -10.05 22.68
N GLY A 376 38.28 -9.41 22.74
CA GLY A 376 38.10 -7.98 22.47
C GLY A 376 37.02 -7.40 23.37
N THR A 377 37.17 -6.14 23.77
CA THR A 377 36.12 -5.39 24.49
C THR A 377 34.94 -5.15 23.55
N LEU A 378 33.72 -5.45 24.01
CA LEU A 378 32.49 -5.23 23.25
C LEU A 378 32.31 -3.74 22.91
N ALA A 379 32.29 -3.42 21.62
CA ALA A 379 32.14 -2.06 21.13
C ALA A 379 31.07 -1.97 20.04
N GLN A 380 30.33 -0.85 20.01
CA GLN A 380 29.44 -0.52 18.89
C GLN A 380 30.27 0.02 17.73
N THR A 381 30.19 -0.63 16.57
CA THR A 381 30.98 -0.32 15.36
C THR A 381 30.20 0.49 14.32
N ALA A 382 28.87 0.53 14.44
CA ALA A 382 28.01 1.44 13.67
C ALA A 382 26.86 1.94 14.56
N ALA A 383 26.57 3.25 14.49
CA ALA A 383 25.52 3.86 15.29
C ALA A 383 24.12 3.32 14.92
N GLY A 384 23.30 3.07 15.93
CA GLY A 384 21.89 2.73 15.77
C GLY A 384 20.97 3.95 15.69
N PHE A 385 19.69 3.72 15.39
CA PHE A 385 18.65 4.74 15.35
C PHE A 385 17.25 4.12 15.47
N VAL A 386 16.22 4.94 15.74
CA VAL A 386 14.82 4.50 15.75
C VAL A 386 14.14 4.95 14.45
N LYS A 387 13.54 4.00 13.73
CA LYS A 387 12.73 4.24 12.53
C LYS A 387 11.26 4.35 12.89
N GLY A 388 10.53 5.18 12.13
CA GLY A 388 9.09 5.40 12.32
C GLY A 388 8.77 6.71 13.03
N GLY A 389 7.51 7.12 12.95
CA GLY A 389 7.04 8.41 13.46
C GLY A 389 6.21 8.27 14.73
N THR A 390 6.15 9.34 15.52
CA THR A 390 5.45 9.40 16.81
C THR A 390 3.96 9.67 16.59
N ARG A 391 3.22 8.68 16.11
CA ARG A 391 1.76 8.73 15.96
C ARG A 391 1.10 7.61 16.77
N LEU A 392 -0.05 7.89 17.38
CA LEU A 392 -0.89 6.86 18.03
C LEU A 392 -1.11 5.65 17.09
N GLY A 393 -0.76 4.45 17.56
CA GLY A 393 -0.82 3.19 16.82
C GLY A 393 0.27 3.02 15.73
N GLY A 394 1.10 4.03 15.49
CA GLY A 394 2.21 3.97 14.55
C GLY A 394 3.26 2.93 14.95
N LEU A 395 4.10 2.49 14.02
CA LEU A 395 5.20 1.58 14.35
C LEU A 395 6.47 2.38 14.62
N MET A 396 7.04 2.22 15.81
CA MET A 396 8.43 2.58 16.13
C MET A 396 9.28 1.31 16.14
N GLN A 397 10.39 1.31 15.43
CA GLN A 397 11.28 0.16 15.32
C GLN A 397 12.74 0.56 15.53
N VAL A 398 13.43 -0.14 16.44
CA VAL A 398 14.84 0.10 16.74
C VAL A 398 15.73 -0.59 15.72
N ASP A 399 16.73 0.13 15.22
CA ASP A 399 17.91 -0.39 14.56
C ASP A 399 19.09 -0.23 15.54
N PRO A 400 19.60 -1.31 16.16
CA PRO A 400 20.60 -1.22 17.22
C PRO A 400 22.01 -0.90 16.70
N GLY A 401 22.21 -0.80 15.37
CA GLY A 401 23.52 -0.63 14.76
C GLY A 401 24.30 -1.94 14.68
N SER A 402 25.63 -1.84 14.63
CA SER A 402 26.54 -3.00 14.55
C SER A 402 27.49 -3.04 15.74
N PHE A 403 27.96 -4.23 16.09
CA PHE A 403 28.86 -4.48 17.22
C PHE A 403 30.15 -5.17 16.77
N SER A 404 31.20 -5.11 17.58
CA SER A 404 32.52 -5.72 17.34
C SER A 404 32.48 -7.26 17.33
N GLU A 405 31.42 -7.84 17.87
CA GLU A 405 31.17 -9.27 18.01
C GLU A 405 29.65 -9.56 18.04
N ASP A 406 29.29 -10.85 18.07
CA ASP A 406 27.90 -11.28 18.21
C ASP A 406 27.36 -10.96 19.61
N VAL A 407 26.13 -10.43 19.67
CA VAL A 407 25.47 -10.04 20.91
C VAL A 407 24.02 -10.48 20.96
N ASP A 408 23.58 -10.86 22.16
CA ASP A 408 22.17 -10.99 22.51
C ASP A 408 21.61 -9.62 22.90
N LEU A 409 20.46 -9.25 22.34
CA LEU A 409 19.85 -7.94 22.54
C LEU A 409 18.58 -8.06 23.38
N SER A 410 18.47 -7.21 24.41
CA SER A 410 17.23 -6.99 25.14
C SER A 410 16.81 -5.52 25.07
N TYR A 411 15.51 -5.27 25.04
CA TYR A 411 14.92 -3.95 24.88
C TYR A 411 14.05 -3.60 26.08
N GLN A 412 13.98 -2.32 26.42
CA GLN A 412 12.97 -1.77 27.32
C GLN A 412 12.57 -0.39 26.83
N TRP A 413 11.31 -0.24 26.42
CA TRP A 413 10.75 1.06 26.07
C TRP A 413 10.36 1.84 27.33
N THR A 414 10.56 3.15 27.28
CA THR A 414 10.21 4.07 28.37
C THR A 414 9.34 5.21 27.84
N ARG A 415 8.43 5.68 28.70
CA ARG A 415 7.63 6.90 28.52
C ARG A 415 8.13 7.93 29.53
N GLU A 416 8.75 9.00 29.04
CA GLU A 416 9.41 10.00 29.90
C GLU A 416 10.27 9.30 30.98
N ASP A 417 11.18 8.43 30.51
CA ASP A 417 12.10 7.63 31.33
C ASP A 417 11.48 6.56 32.25
N THR A 418 10.14 6.46 32.33
CA THR A 418 9.45 5.41 33.08
C THR A 418 9.26 4.15 32.22
N PRO A 419 9.68 2.95 32.66
CA PRO A 419 9.49 1.71 31.90
C PRO A 419 8.02 1.42 31.59
N ILE A 420 7.74 1.10 30.32
CA ILE A 420 6.43 0.65 29.87
C ILE A 420 6.37 -0.86 30.05
N SER A 421 5.42 -1.33 30.86
CA SER A 421 5.24 -2.76 31.14
C SER A 421 4.99 -3.56 29.84
N GLY A 422 5.70 -4.69 29.69
CA GLY A 422 5.61 -5.58 28.53
C GLY A 422 6.26 -5.06 27.24
N ALA A 423 6.75 -3.82 27.21
CA ALA A 423 7.38 -3.24 26.03
C ALA A 423 8.87 -3.60 25.95
N THR A 424 9.15 -4.88 25.68
CA THR A 424 10.50 -5.47 25.73
C THR A 424 11.03 -5.97 24.39
N THR A 425 10.41 -5.55 23.28
CA THR A 425 10.77 -5.99 21.93
C THR A 425 11.40 -4.86 21.09
N GLU A 426 12.00 -5.21 19.96
CA GLU A 426 12.58 -4.25 19.00
C GLU A 426 11.54 -3.26 18.42
N LYS A 427 10.24 -3.57 18.56
CA LYS A 427 9.12 -2.80 18.03
C LYS A 427 8.23 -2.31 19.16
N TYR A 428 7.67 -1.13 18.96
CA TYR A 428 6.64 -0.60 19.83
C TYR A 428 5.59 0.15 19.04
N HIS A 429 4.33 -0.04 19.44
CA HIS A 429 3.18 0.70 18.92
C HIS A 429 2.68 1.62 20.02
N PRO A 430 2.84 2.95 19.88
CA PRO A 430 2.33 3.88 20.87
C PRO A 430 0.84 3.68 21.09
N THR A 431 0.46 3.59 22.35
CA THR A 431 -0.89 3.44 22.86
C THR A 431 -1.48 4.81 23.19
N GLU A 432 -2.76 4.82 23.57
CA GLU A 432 -3.44 6.06 23.99
C GLU A 432 -2.74 6.74 25.18
N ALA A 433 -2.16 5.95 26.09
CA ALA A 433 -1.43 6.47 27.25
C ALA A 433 -0.07 7.11 26.89
N ASP A 434 0.42 6.91 25.67
CA ASP A 434 1.66 7.56 25.19
C ASP A 434 1.41 8.92 24.54
N VAL A 435 0.15 9.25 24.21
CA VAL A 435 -0.19 10.49 23.51
C VAL A 435 0.28 11.70 24.33
N GLY A 436 0.97 12.61 23.67
CA GLY A 436 1.57 13.79 24.31
C GLY A 436 2.90 13.53 25.02
N HIS A 437 3.32 12.28 25.23
CA HIS A 437 4.59 11.94 25.86
C HIS A 437 5.69 11.65 24.85
N ARG A 438 6.95 11.78 25.28
CA ARG A 438 8.13 11.32 24.54
C ARG A 438 8.47 9.89 24.93
N LEU A 439 8.95 9.14 23.93
CA LEU A 439 9.34 7.74 24.08
C LEU A 439 10.85 7.59 23.86
N SER A 440 11.46 6.73 24.66
CA SER A 440 12.85 6.28 24.51
C SER A 440 12.90 4.76 24.58
N VAL A 441 14.04 4.19 24.18
CA VAL A 441 14.28 2.75 24.31
C VAL A 441 15.71 2.49 24.73
N THR A 442 15.86 1.70 25.78
CA THR A 442 17.15 1.20 26.24
C THR A 442 17.39 -0.18 25.64
N VAL A 443 18.54 -0.32 24.98
CA VAL A 443 19.01 -1.57 24.38
C VAL A 443 20.24 -2.03 25.14
N VAL A 444 20.20 -3.26 25.64
CA VAL A 444 21.35 -3.91 26.27
C VAL A 444 21.84 -5.00 25.32
N ALA A 445 23.08 -4.86 24.86
CA ALA A 445 23.80 -5.85 24.09
C ALA A 445 24.68 -6.66 25.01
N ARG A 446 24.54 -7.99 25.02
CA ARG A 446 25.35 -8.92 25.81
C ARG A 446 26.16 -9.82 24.89
N SER A 447 27.48 -9.81 25.03
CA SER A 447 28.36 -10.72 24.27
C SER A 447 28.31 -12.14 24.82
N GLY A 448 28.84 -13.09 24.05
CA GLY A 448 29.01 -14.48 24.50
C GLY A 448 29.96 -14.64 25.71
N SER A 449 30.84 -13.65 25.96
CA SER A 449 31.69 -13.60 27.16
C SER A 449 31.00 -13.04 28.41
N GLY A 450 29.76 -12.54 28.27
CA GLY A 450 28.97 -11.94 29.34
C GLY A 450 29.15 -10.43 29.51
N GLU A 451 30.00 -9.78 28.70
CA GLU A 451 30.15 -8.33 28.69
C GLU A 451 28.87 -7.66 28.19
N THR A 452 28.50 -6.52 28.79
CA THR A 452 27.30 -5.78 28.40
C THR A 452 27.61 -4.36 27.94
N LEU A 453 26.95 -3.94 26.87
CA LEU A 453 26.95 -2.57 26.38
C LEU A 453 25.51 -2.05 26.34
N THR A 454 25.24 -0.97 27.08
CA THR A 454 23.91 -0.35 27.14
C THR A 454 23.89 0.92 26.28
N LYS A 455 22.87 1.06 25.44
CA LYS A 455 22.61 2.27 24.64
C LYS A 455 21.14 2.67 24.76
N THR A 456 20.91 3.97 24.92
CA THR A 456 19.57 4.54 24.92
C THR A 456 19.36 5.34 23.63
N TYR A 457 18.25 5.10 22.95
CA TYR A 457 17.84 5.82 21.76
C TYR A 457 16.62 6.69 22.06
N GLY A 458 16.71 7.97 21.71
CA GLY A 458 15.67 8.98 22.01
C GLY A 458 16.19 10.09 22.93
N PRO A 459 15.28 10.91 23.50
CA PRO A 459 13.82 10.79 23.36
C PRO A 459 13.32 11.18 21.96
N SER A 460 12.18 10.61 21.58
CA SER A 460 11.47 10.99 20.36
C SER A 460 10.75 12.35 20.49
N GLY A 461 10.12 12.82 19.40
CA GLY A 461 9.09 13.85 19.51
C GLY A 461 7.87 13.35 20.30
N ARG A 462 6.94 14.25 20.69
CA ARG A 462 5.70 13.82 21.36
C ARG A 462 4.89 12.89 20.45
N VAL A 463 4.25 11.87 21.02
CA VAL A 463 3.29 11.03 20.29
C VAL A 463 2.05 11.84 19.95
N ARG A 464 1.77 11.98 18.66
CA ARG A 464 0.69 12.79 18.10
C ARG A 464 -0.54 11.95 17.75
N VAL A 465 -1.71 12.57 17.80
CA VAL A 465 -3.01 11.91 17.57
C VAL A 465 -3.86 12.67 16.56
N LYS A 466 -4.64 11.94 15.75
CA LYS A 466 -5.60 12.56 14.82
C LYS A 466 -6.89 12.87 15.59
N PRO A 467 -7.32 14.14 15.68
CA PRO A 467 -8.57 14.48 16.36
C PRO A 467 -9.79 14.23 15.46
N ASN A 468 -10.97 14.22 16.09
CA ASN A 468 -12.29 14.28 15.46
C ASN A 468 -12.87 15.68 15.68
N VAL A 469 -13.42 16.28 14.63
CA VAL A 469 -14.08 17.59 14.67
C VAL A 469 -15.57 17.38 14.37
N GLN A 470 -16.39 17.49 15.39
CA GLN A 470 -17.84 17.46 15.27
C GLN A 470 -18.38 18.89 15.18
N VAL A 471 -19.24 19.14 14.19
CA VAL A 471 -19.90 20.43 13.96
C VAL A 471 -21.40 20.21 14.06
N THR A 472 -22.09 21.13 14.73
CA THR A 472 -23.55 21.16 14.82
C THR A 472 -24.01 22.57 14.49
N ALA A 473 -24.84 22.72 13.45
CA ALA A 473 -25.38 23.99 12.99
C ALA A 473 -26.91 24.03 13.17
N THR A 474 -27.42 25.09 13.79
CA THR A 474 -28.85 25.30 14.03
C THR A 474 -29.28 26.67 13.51
N GLY A 475 -30.17 26.67 12.52
CA GLY A 475 -30.71 27.87 11.89
C GLY A 475 -31.95 28.40 12.60
N GLY A 476 -32.10 29.72 12.57
CA GLY A 476 -33.27 30.46 13.02
C GLY A 476 -33.48 31.70 12.16
N ASP A 477 -34.33 32.62 12.63
CA ASP A 477 -34.71 33.79 11.85
C ASP A 477 -33.51 34.74 11.64
N GLY A 478 -33.02 34.83 10.41
CA GLY A 478 -31.86 35.62 10.03
C GLY A 478 -30.52 35.23 10.70
N GLN A 479 -30.42 34.05 11.32
CA GLN A 479 -29.23 33.62 12.04
C GLN A 479 -28.93 32.11 11.98
N ALA A 480 -27.67 31.75 12.19
CA ALA A 480 -27.20 30.37 12.35
C ALA A 480 -26.24 30.26 13.55
N GLU A 481 -26.60 29.44 14.54
CA GLU A 481 -25.74 29.07 15.66
C GLU A 481 -24.91 27.83 15.30
N VAL A 482 -23.61 27.88 15.57
CA VAL A 482 -22.67 26.81 15.25
C VAL A 482 -21.89 26.44 16.51
N ALA A 483 -22.01 25.18 16.91
CA ALA A 483 -21.20 24.56 17.95
C ALA A 483 -20.17 23.61 17.33
N VAL A 484 -18.93 23.66 17.82
CA VAL A 484 -17.84 22.80 17.40
C VAL A 484 -17.24 22.09 18.61
N LYS A 485 -17.08 20.77 18.51
CA LYS A 485 -16.40 19.95 19.51
C LYS A 485 -15.24 19.19 18.86
N VAL A 486 -14.05 19.34 19.42
CA VAL A 486 -12.82 18.68 18.97
C VAL A 486 -12.37 17.68 20.04
N THR A 487 -12.28 16.41 19.68
CA THR A 487 -11.89 15.33 20.59
C THR A 487 -10.73 14.52 20.03
N ALA A 488 -9.89 13.96 20.90
CA ALA A 488 -8.86 13.02 20.51
C ALA A 488 -8.66 11.95 21.60
N PRO A 489 -8.31 10.70 21.23
CA PRO A 489 -7.91 9.69 22.20
C PRO A 489 -6.72 10.15 23.06
N GLY A 490 -6.84 10.01 24.38
CA GLY A 490 -5.78 10.28 25.35
C GLY A 490 -5.36 11.74 25.49
N TYR A 491 -6.04 12.67 24.81
CA TYR A 491 -5.62 14.07 24.76
C TYR A 491 -6.79 15.02 24.54
N LEU A 492 -6.79 16.15 25.26
CA LEU A 492 -7.78 17.21 25.09
C LEU A 492 -7.21 18.30 24.15
N PRO A 493 -7.72 18.44 22.91
CA PRO A 493 -7.17 19.39 21.95
C PRO A 493 -7.34 20.85 22.37
N THR A 494 -6.30 21.64 22.10
CA THR A 494 -6.22 23.08 22.39
C THR A 494 -6.00 23.89 21.12
N GLY A 495 -5.91 25.22 21.20
CA GLY A 495 -5.68 26.07 20.03
C GLY A 495 -6.97 26.59 19.41
N THR A 496 -6.99 26.79 18.09
CA THR A 496 -8.05 27.53 17.41
C THR A 496 -8.77 26.71 16.33
N VAL A 497 -10.04 27.04 16.11
CA VAL A 497 -10.86 26.56 15.00
C VAL A 497 -11.37 27.71 14.14
N LYS A 498 -11.25 27.57 12.82
CA LYS A 498 -11.75 28.51 11.82
C LYS A 498 -13.08 28.00 11.27
N ILE A 499 -14.18 28.72 11.53
CA ILE A 499 -15.55 28.35 11.17
C ILE A 499 -15.99 29.20 9.97
N THR A 500 -16.43 28.57 8.88
CA THR A 500 -16.75 29.23 7.60
C THR A 500 -18.09 28.79 7.05
N THR A 501 -18.90 29.73 6.57
CA THR A 501 -20.14 29.45 5.82
C THR A 501 -19.91 29.52 4.30
N ASN A 502 -20.74 28.84 3.51
CA ASN A 502 -20.74 28.92 2.04
C ASN A 502 -20.93 30.34 1.47
N GLY A 503 -21.51 31.26 2.24
CA GLY A 503 -21.56 32.70 1.93
C GLY A 503 -20.25 33.47 2.15
N GLY A 504 -19.15 32.77 2.46
CA GLY A 504 -17.80 33.34 2.60
C GLY A 504 -17.51 34.01 3.95
N ARG A 505 -18.45 33.99 4.91
CA ARG A 505 -18.22 34.55 6.25
C ARG A 505 -17.39 33.58 7.08
N THR A 506 -16.36 34.09 7.73
CA THR A 506 -15.44 33.28 8.55
C THR A 506 -15.18 33.92 9.91
N VAL A 507 -15.20 33.11 10.96
CA VAL A 507 -14.79 33.49 12.32
C VAL A 507 -13.80 32.47 12.86
N THR A 508 -12.74 32.94 13.53
CA THR A 508 -11.79 32.08 14.25
C THR A 508 -12.08 32.15 15.74
N LYS A 509 -12.16 31.00 16.42
CA LYS A 509 -12.40 30.89 17.86
C LYS A 509 -11.33 30.01 18.51
N THR A 510 -10.94 30.37 19.73
CA THR A 510 -10.10 29.51 20.58
C THR A 510 -10.97 28.46 21.25
N LEU A 511 -10.48 27.21 21.30
CA LEU A 511 -11.14 26.13 22.01
C LEU A 511 -11.05 26.35 23.53
N SER A 512 -12.17 26.15 24.23
CA SER A 512 -12.23 26.03 25.69
C SER A 512 -12.76 24.63 26.02
N GLY A 513 -11.99 23.83 26.76
CA GLY A 513 -12.36 22.44 27.05
C GLY A 513 -12.59 21.57 25.81
N GLY A 514 -11.88 21.85 24.71
CA GLY A 514 -12.06 21.16 23.42
C GLY A 514 -13.31 21.60 22.62
N ALA A 515 -13.99 22.68 23.00
CA ALA A 515 -15.18 23.18 22.30
C ALA A 515 -15.09 24.68 21.96
N ALA A 516 -15.83 25.09 20.93
CA ALA A 516 -16.03 26.49 20.56
C ALA A 516 -17.42 26.71 19.95
N GLY A 517 -17.94 27.94 20.03
CA GLY A 517 -19.23 28.30 19.45
C GLY A 517 -19.24 29.69 18.82
N VAL A 518 -20.11 29.89 17.83
CA VAL A 518 -20.36 31.18 17.17
C VAL A 518 -21.78 31.26 16.63
N THR A 519 -22.38 32.45 16.71
CA THR A 519 -23.67 32.75 16.05
C THR A 519 -23.43 33.73 14.91
N PHE A 520 -23.77 33.33 13.69
CA PHE A 520 -23.80 34.21 12.53
C PHE A 520 -25.17 34.88 12.43
N VAL A 521 -25.22 36.20 12.52
CA VAL A 521 -26.48 36.99 12.43
C VAL A 521 -26.56 37.78 11.13
N LYS A 522 -27.77 38.21 10.75
CA LYS A 522 -28.06 38.93 9.49
C LYS A 522 -27.72 38.09 8.25
N LEU A 523 -28.10 36.82 8.29
CA LEU A 523 -28.01 35.91 7.15
C LEU A 523 -29.30 36.00 6.33
N PRO A 524 -29.24 36.15 4.99
CA PRO A 524 -30.40 35.95 4.13
C PRO A 524 -31.04 34.57 4.31
N GLU A 525 -32.35 34.46 4.08
CA GLU A 525 -33.07 33.18 4.04
C GLU A 525 -32.39 32.23 3.04
N GLY A 526 -32.19 30.97 3.44
CA GLY A 526 -31.56 29.96 2.59
C GLY A 526 -30.82 28.86 3.33
N GLU A 527 -30.24 27.93 2.56
CA GLU A 527 -29.45 26.81 3.07
C GLU A 527 -27.97 27.17 3.18
N TYR A 528 -27.38 26.92 4.36
CA TYR A 528 -26.00 27.22 4.67
C TYR A 528 -25.22 25.94 4.99
N ALA A 529 -24.17 25.70 4.22
CA ALA A 529 -23.13 24.75 4.58
C ALA A 529 -22.14 25.43 5.53
N VAL A 530 -21.87 24.80 6.67
CA VAL A 530 -20.92 25.28 7.68
C VAL A 530 -19.75 24.30 7.77
N THR A 531 -18.54 24.83 7.75
CA THR A 531 -17.31 24.04 7.93
C THR A 531 -16.48 24.58 9.08
N ALA A 532 -15.82 23.69 9.82
CA ALA A 532 -14.90 24.04 10.88
C ALA A 532 -13.55 23.38 10.62
N ALA A 533 -12.49 24.19 10.50
CA ALA A 533 -11.12 23.74 10.31
C ALA A 533 -10.30 23.98 11.58
N TYR A 534 -9.88 22.89 12.23
CA TYR A 534 -9.02 22.91 13.41
C TYR A 534 -7.55 22.94 12.98
N GLY A 535 -6.80 23.93 13.49
CA GLY A 535 -5.41 24.18 13.10
C GLY A 535 -4.39 23.15 13.60
N GLY A 536 -4.78 22.30 14.55
CA GLY A 536 -3.85 21.43 15.28
C GLY A 536 -3.15 22.15 16.43
N ASP A 537 -2.45 21.37 17.26
CA ASP A 537 -1.53 21.84 18.29
C ASP A 537 -0.28 20.93 18.34
N GLU A 538 0.51 21.03 19.42
CA GLU A 538 1.74 20.23 19.57
C GLU A 538 1.49 18.72 19.54
N VAL A 539 0.28 18.25 19.88
CA VAL A 539 -0.06 16.84 20.03
C VAL A 539 -1.13 16.40 19.03
N ALA A 540 -2.14 17.22 18.78
CA ALA A 540 -3.21 16.94 17.82
C ALA A 540 -2.83 17.40 16.39
N TYR A 541 -3.04 16.54 15.39
CA TYR A 541 -2.95 16.95 13.98
C TYR A 541 -4.08 17.90 13.60
N TRP A 542 -3.93 18.61 12.47
CA TRP A 542 -5.03 19.35 11.86
C TRP A 542 -6.18 18.40 11.48
N ALA A 543 -7.42 18.91 11.53
CA ALA A 543 -8.62 18.19 11.11
C ALA A 543 -9.76 19.16 10.75
N SER A 544 -10.82 18.66 10.12
CA SER A 544 -11.98 19.46 9.79
C SER A 544 -13.27 18.66 9.88
N GLY A 545 -14.39 19.36 10.10
CA GLY A 545 -15.75 18.82 10.06
C GLY A 545 -16.71 19.84 9.43
N GLY A 546 -17.97 19.44 9.24
CA GLY A 546 -19.00 20.33 8.72
C GLY A 546 -20.41 19.81 8.94
N ASP A 547 -21.38 20.71 8.75
CA ASP A 547 -22.81 20.46 8.91
C ASP A 547 -23.63 21.42 8.01
N PHE A 548 -24.94 21.20 7.88
CA PHE A 548 -25.85 22.03 7.11
C PHE A 548 -26.99 22.57 7.98
N THR A 549 -27.48 23.77 7.66
CA THR A 549 -28.65 24.32 8.34
C THR A 549 -29.45 25.28 7.44
N THR A 550 -30.71 25.51 7.78
CA THR A 550 -31.61 26.42 7.03
C THR A 550 -31.93 27.64 7.87
N VAL A 551 -31.65 28.83 7.34
CA VAL A 551 -32.00 30.13 7.93
C VAL A 551 -33.34 30.57 7.35
N ARG A 552 -34.24 31.06 8.20
CA ARG A 552 -35.58 31.56 7.84
C ARG A 552 -35.66 33.07 7.87
#